data_AF-A0A7V9NES5-F1
#
_entry.id   AF-A0A7V9NES5-F1
#
_cell.length_a   1.000
_cell.length_b   1.000
_cell.length_c   1.000
_cell.angle_alpha   90.00
_cell.angle_beta   90.00
_cell.angle_gamma   90.00
#
_symmetry.space_group_name_H-M   'P 1'
#
loop_
_entity.id
_entity.type
_entity.pdbx_description
1 polymer ?
#
loop_
_entity_poly.entity_id
_entity_poly.type
_entity_poly.pdbx_seq_one_letter_code
_entity_poly.pdbx_strand_id
1 'polypeptide(L)'
;MSEPVRDEASRRRIREDLQTNLLVEAGAGSGKTQMLAERMAAGIASGAYQVEHLAAVTFTRKAASELRGRFHLALEGQLRPAPGGCAPASPESAARVHAALRHLERFFAGTIHSFCARLLRERPVKSGVSPGFTELDDVQDEELRNRAWRDFIASARSAGDSEMLALLDTGVRPHDLEPAFAIVCGNEDVEFPPGDADCPDARGAWKALDAFWKKLEGLLPARLDDDATCKIQSAAREFRGELRVVRKKLDRPATIAALLEHWDCKSTIVQKWWDGSTAET
;
A
#
# COMPACT_ATOMS: atom_id res chain seq x y z
N MET A 1 49.25 14.98 26.43
CA MET A 1 47.86 14.94 26.92
C MET A 1 46.97 14.90 25.69
N SER A 2 46.26 13.81 25.46
CA SER A 2 45.36 13.68 24.29
C SER A 2 44.16 14.61 24.50
N GLU A 3 43.83 15.39 23.48
CA GLU A 3 42.65 16.26 23.46
C GLU A 3 41.40 15.43 23.78
N PRO A 4 40.50 15.89 24.67
CA PRO A 4 39.28 15.15 24.97
C PRO A 4 38.47 15.00 23.68
N VAL A 5 38.05 13.77 23.40
CA VAL A 5 37.25 13.46 22.21
C VAL A 5 36.00 14.35 22.23
N ARG A 6 35.74 15.06 21.14
CA ARG A 6 34.66 16.08 21.04
C ARG A 6 33.28 15.57 21.46
N ASP A 7 33.02 14.26 21.39
CA ASP A 7 31.74 13.64 21.70
C ASP A 7 31.66 13.00 23.11
N GLU A 8 32.69 13.11 23.95
CA GLU A 8 32.75 12.45 25.26
C GLU A 8 31.59 12.84 26.19
N ALA A 9 31.18 14.12 26.18
CA ALA A 9 30.04 14.59 26.96
C ALA A 9 28.73 13.89 26.55
N SER A 10 28.52 13.71 25.24
CA SER A 10 27.37 13.00 24.70
C SER A 10 27.42 11.51 25.05
N ARG A 11 28.59 10.87 24.94
CA ARG A 11 28.79 9.45 25.31
C ARG A 11 28.55 9.20 26.79
N ARG A 12 28.99 10.11 27.65
CA ARG A 12 28.72 10.08 29.08
C ARG A 12 27.23 10.18 29.38
N ARG A 13 26.56 11.18 28.80
CA ARG A 13 25.12 11.35 28.94
C ARG A 13 24.35 10.10 28.51
N ILE A 14 24.70 9.51 27.37
CA ILE A 14 24.07 8.26 26.91
C ILE A 14 24.23 7.12 27.92
N ARG A 15 25.35 7.03 28.67
CA ARG A 15 25.57 5.96 29.65
C ARG A 15 24.91 6.23 31.01
N GLU A 16 24.89 7.49 31.45
CA GLU A 16 24.54 7.85 32.83
C GLU A 16 23.11 8.39 32.97
N ASP A 17 22.60 9.10 31.96
CA ASP A 17 21.28 9.74 31.99
C ASP A 17 20.19 8.72 31.58
N LEU A 18 19.84 7.81 32.48
CA LEU A 18 18.98 6.65 32.19
C LEU A 18 17.47 6.91 32.31
N GLN A 19 17.08 8.07 32.84
CA GLN A 19 15.68 8.40 33.13
C GLN A 19 15.05 9.34 32.10
N THR A 20 15.81 9.74 31.07
CA THR A 20 15.34 10.62 30.01
C THR A 20 15.26 9.90 28.67
N ASN A 21 14.31 10.35 27.85
CA ASN A 21 14.23 9.95 26.44
C ASN A 21 15.31 10.69 25.66
N LEU A 22 16.19 9.93 24.99
CA LEU A 22 17.29 10.48 24.20
C LEU A 22 17.09 10.16 22.72
N LEU A 23 17.09 11.21 21.90
CA LEU A 23 17.33 11.11 20.46
C LEU A 23 18.84 11.25 20.23
N VAL A 24 19.45 10.23 19.63
CA VAL A 24 20.89 10.22 19.37
C VAL A 24 21.16 10.29 17.88
N GLU A 25 21.61 11.45 17.43
CA GLU A 25 22.12 11.66 16.09
C GLU A 25 23.62 11.36 16.04
N ALA A 26 24.04 10.49 15.12
CA ALA A 26 25.47 10.28 14.91
C ALA A 26 25.76 9.81 13.48
N GLY A 27 26.96 10.12 12.97
CA GLY A 27 27.41 9.69 11.65
C GLY A 27 27.57 8.17 11.52
N ALA A 28 27.77 7.67 10.30
CA ALA A 28 28.15 6.27 10.07
C ALA A 28 29.46 5.94 10.82
N GLY A 29 29.59 4.72 11.33
CA GLY A 29 30.81 4.27 12.03
C GLY A 29 31.06 4.84 13.44
N SER A 30 30.24 5.78 13.93
CA SER A 30 30.40 6.43 15.24
C SER A 30 30.13 5.55 16.48
N GLY A 31 29.74 4.29 16.27
CA GLY A 31 29.47 3.34 17.35
C GLY A 31 28.08 3.46 18.00
N LYS A 32 27.07 4.04 17.33
CA LYS A 32 25.69 4.19 17.85
C LYS A 32 25.13 2.93 18.53
N THR A 33 25.23 1.80 17.85
CA THR A 33 24.72 0.51 18.33
C THR A 33 25.54 -0.05 19.49
N GLN A 34 26.84 0.23 19.53
CA GLN A 34 27.69 -0.08 20.67
C GLN A 34 27.27 0.76 21.89
N MET A 35 27.03 2.06 21.69
CA MET A 35 26.61 2.96 22.75
C MET A 35 25.22 2.63 23.30
N LEU A 36 24.31 2.19 22.43
CA LEU A 36 23.01 1.67 22.85
C LEU A 36 23.18 0.44 23.74
N ALA A 37 24.03 -0.52 23.36
CA ALA A 37 24.33 -1.70 24.18
C ALA A 37 24.94 -1.35 25.55
N GLU A 38 25.88 -0.41 25.57
CA GLU A 38 26.49 0.08 26.81
C GLU A 38 25.50 0.80 27.71
N ARG A 39 24.60 1.64 27.15
CA ARG A 39 23.50 2.27 27.90
C ARG A 39 22.58 1.21 28.50
N MET A 40 22.18 0.22 27.71
CA MET A 40 21.32 -0.87 28.18
C MET A 40 21.97 -1.59 29.38
N ALA A 41 23.25 -1.95 29.27
CA ALA A 41 24.00 -2.61 30.35
C ALA A 41 24.18 -1.70 31.58
N ALA A 42 24.44 -0.41 31.38
CA ALA A 42 24.56 0.56 32.46
C ALA A 42 23.27 0.68 33.29
N GLY A 43 22.09 0.63 32.65
CA GLY A 43 20.83 0.67 33.38
C GLY A 43 20.50 -0.62 34.16
N ILE A 44 20.98 -1.77 33.70
CA ILE A 44 20.94 -3.00 34.51
C ILE A 44 21.88 -2.87 35.71
N ALA A 45 23.13 -2.45 35.47
CA ALA A 45 24.14 -2.31 36.51
C ALA A 45 23.74 -1.29 37.59
N SER A 46 23.13 -0.16 37.20
CA SER A 46 22.62 0.84 38.14
C SER A 46 21.34 0.41 38.87
N GLY A 47 20.63 -0.60 38.36
CA GLY A 47 19.34 -1.05 38.91
C GLY A 47 18.15 -0.20 38.45
N ALA A 48 18.32 0.63 37.41
CA ALA A 48 17.23 1.40 36.83
C ALA A 48 16.09 0.52 36.27
N TYR A 49 16.44 -0.66 35.74
CA TYR A 49 15.49 -1.65 35.24
C TYR A 49 16.09 -3.06 35.29
N GLN A 50 15.23 -4.06 35.12
CA GLN A 50 15.61 -5.47 34.97
C GLN A 50 15.66 -5.85 33.49
N VAL A 51 16.38 -6.91 33.17
CA VAL A 51 16.56 -7.40 31.78
C VAL A 51 15.23 -7.75 31.09
N GLU A 52 14.25 -8.19 31.87
CA GLU A 52 12.93 -8.61 31.41
C GLU A 52 12.02 -7.41 31.05
N HIS A 53 12.33 -6.24 31.58
CA HIS A 53 11.60 -4.99 31.32
C HIS A 53 12.17 -4.22 30.11
N LEU A 54 13.19 -4.78 29.45
CA LEU A 54 13.89 -4.15 28.35
C LEU A 54 13.43 -4.75 27.01
N ALA A 55 13.10 -3.87 26.06
CA ALA A 55 12.83 -4.23 24.68
C ALA A 55 13.69 -3.38 23.74
N ALA A 56 14.42 -4.06 22.84
CA ALA A 56 15.18 -3.43 21.77
C ALA A 56 14.54 -3.76 20.42
N VAL A 57 14.19 -2.69 19.69
CA VAL A 57 13.49 -2.81 18.41
C VAL A 57 14.39 -2.26 17.29
N THR A 58 14.55 -3.03 16.22
CA THR A 58 15.39 -2.68 15.06
C THR A 58 14.66 -2.89 13.74
N PHE A 59 15.21 -2.35 12.64
CA PHE A 59 14.61 -2.52 11.31
C PHE A 59 14.73 -3.96 10.79
N THR A 60 15.86 -4.63 11.02
CA THR A 60 16.11 -6.00 10.53
C THR A 60 16.34 -6.99 11.66
N ARG A 61 16.02 -8.27 11.42
CA ARG A 61 16.33 -9.37 12.37
C ARG A 61 17.83 -9.51 12.61
N LYS A 62 18.65 -9.26 11.59
CA LYS A 62 20.12 -9.25 11.69
C LYS A 62 20.60 -8.18 12.67
N ALA A 63 20.12 -6.95 12.55
CA ALA A 63 20.47 -5.86 13.46
C ALA A 63 20.06 -6.16 14.91
N ALA A 64 18.89 -6.76 15.12
CA ALA A 64 18.44 -7.21 16.44
C ALA A 64 19.42 -8.26 17.03
N SER A 65 19.81 -9.26 16.24
CA SER A 65 20.75 -10.29 16.67
C SER A 65 22.13 -9.71 17.01
N GLU A 66 22.65 -8.79 16.19
CA GLU A 66 23.90 -8.09 16.47
C GLU A 66 23.81 -7.26 17.76
N LEU A 67 22.72 -6.52 17.96
CA LEU A 67 22.50 -5.72 19.17
C LEU A 67 22.43 -6.60 20.42
N ARG A 68 21.79 -7.77 20.34
CA ARG A 68 21.74 -8.75 21.42
C ARG A 68 23.13 -9.27 21.80
N GLY A 69 23.97 -9.58 20.80
CA GLY A 69 25.37 -9.97 21.04
C GLY A 69 26.19 -8.86 21.70
N ARG A 70 26.04 -7.60 21.24
CA ARG A 70 26.71 -6.45 21.84
C ARG A 70 26.24 -6.18 23.27
N PHE A 71 24.94 -6.35 23.55
CA PHE A 71 24.40 -6.21 24.89
C PHE A 71 24.97 -7.26 25.85
N HIS A 72 25.12 -8.51 25.40
CA HIS A 72 25.77 -9.57 26.18
C HIS A 72 27.21 -9.17 26.54
N LEU A 73 28.01 -8.77 25.55
CA LEU A 73 29.39 -8.31 25.78
C LEU A 73 29.46 -7.07 26.69
N ALA A 74 28.49 -6.15 26.55
CA ALA A 74 28.42 -4.96 27.39
C ALA A 74 28.09 -5.31 28.85
N LEU A 75 27.22 -6.30 29.11
CA LEU A 75 26.96 -6.82 30.46
C LEU A 75 28.21 -7.46 31.05
N GLU A 76 28.92 -8.31 30.30
CA GLU A 76 30.21 -8.87 30.75
C GLU A 76 31.23 -7.76 31.05
N GLY A 77 31.24 -6.70 30.25
CA GLY A 77 32.08 -5.52 30.45
C GLY A 77 31.83 -4.81 31.78
N GLN A 78 30.59 -4.79 32.28
CA GLN A 78 30.26 -4.21 33.59
C GLN A 78 30.88 -4.98 34.78
N LEU A 79 31.24 -6.26 34.58
CA LEU A 79 31.90 -7.08 35.61
C LEU A 79 33.43 -6.95 35.58
N ARG A 80 34.00 -6.42 34.49
CA ARG A 80 35.45 -6.26 34.37
C ARG A 80 35.90 -5.04 35.18
N PRO A 81 37.03 -5.13 35.89
CA PRO A 81 37.61 -3.96 36.53
C PRO A 81 37.98 -2.91 35.46
N ALA A 82 37.63 -1.65 35.72
CA ALA A 82 37.89 -0.56 34.79
C ALA A 82 39.41 -0.43 34.55
N PRO A 83 39.86 -0.23 33.30
CA PRO A 83 41.26 0.08 33.02
C PRO A 83 41.61 1.41 33.73
N GLY A 84 42.52 1.36 34.72
CA GLY A 84 42.95 2.54 35.47
C GLY A 84 42.58 2.58 36.96
N GLY A 85 42.12 1.46 37.55
CA GLY A 85 42.02 1.35 39.02
C GLY A 85 40.86 2.10 39.66
N CYS A 86 39.82 2.46 38.88
CA CYS A 86 38.54 2.84 39.49
C CYS A 86 37.97 1.65 40.27
N ALA A 87 37.29 1.95 41.38
CA ALA A 87 36.76 0.95 42.30
C ALA A 87 35.96 -0.12 41.53
N PRO A 88 36.11 -1.41 41.90
CA PRO A 88 35.35 -2.48 41.29
C PRO A 88 33.85 -2.21 41.39
N ALA A 89 33.07 -2.73 40.44
CA ALA A 89 31.61 -2.66 40.49
C ALA A 89 31.13 -3.06 41.89
N SER A 90 30.20 -2.28 42.46
CA SER A 90 29.67 -2.59 43.79
C SER A 90 29.12 -4.04 43.80
N PRO A 91 29.22 -4.77 44.92
CA PRO A 91 28.72 -6.15 44.99
C PRO A 91 27.26 -6.28 44.51
N GLU A 92 26.44 -5.26 44.78
CA GLU A 92 25.06 -5.17 44.29
C GLU A 92 24.96 -5.01 42.78
N SER A 93 25.78 -4.15 42.18
CA SER A 93 25.85 -3.97 40.72
C SER A 93 26.24 -5.28 40.04
N ALA A 94 27.28 -5.95 40.54
CA ALA A 94 27.70 -7.24 40.04
C ALA A 94 26.58 -8.30 40.17
N ALA A 95 25.86 -8.34 41.30
CA ALA A 95 24.74 -9.23 41.50
C ALA A 95 23.60 -9.00 40.49
N ARG A 96 23.26 -7.73 40.20
CA ARG A 96 22.27 -7.37 39.17
C ARG A 96 22.70 -7.81 37.77
N VAL A 97 23.96 -7.58 37.41
CA VAL A 97 24.50 -7.98 36.11
C VAL A 97 24.54 -9.51 35.97
N HIS A 98 24.97 -10.24 37.01
CA HIS A 98 24.91 -11.70 37.01
C HIS A 98 23.48 -12.23 36.87
N ALA A 99 22.51 -11.61 37.54
CA ALA A 99 21.10 -11.96 37.37
C ALA A 99 20.62 -11.72 35.94
N ALA A 100 20.99 -10.60 35.32
CA ALA A 100 20.64 -10.30 33.94
C ALA A 100 21.25 -11.29 32.94
N LEU A 101 22.51 -11.69 33.14
CA LEU A 101 23.17 -12.71 32.29
C LEU A 101 22.46 -14.07 32.38
N ARG A 102 21.97 -14.46 33.56
CA ARG A 102 21.19 -15.71 33.73
C ARG A 102 19.81 -15.68 33.11
N HIS A 103 19.24 -14.49 32.90
CA HIS A 103 17.89 -14.29 32.37
C HIS A 103 17.89 -13.55 31.02
N LEU A 104 19.00 -13.62 30.29
CA LEU A 104 19.17 -12.88 29.04
C LEU A 104 18.18 -13.35 27.97
N GLU A 105 17.68 -14.58 28.03
CA GLU A 105 16.62 -15.11 27.18
C GLU A 105 15.30 -14.32 27.28
N ARG A 106 15.05 -13.65 28.40
CA ARG A 106 13.84 -12.85 28.62
C ARG A 106 13.91 -11.47 27.96
N PHE A 107 15.12 -10.97 27.67
CA PHE A 107 15.30 -9.73 26.93
C PHE A 107 14.74 -9.85 25.51
N PHE A 108 13.84 -8.95 25.14
CA PHE A 108 13.32 -8.87 23.78
C PHE A 108 14.27 -8.07 22.89
N ALA A 109 14.76 -8.70 21.82
CA ALA A 109 15.45 -8.02 20.72
C ALA A 109 14.87 -8.50 19.39
N GLY A 110 14.24 -7.62 18.63
CA GLY A 110 13.55 -8.01 17.41
C GLY A 110 13.15 -6.84 16.52
N THR A 111 12.35 -7.12 15.49
CA THR A 111 11.75 -6.10 14.64
C THR A 111 10.50 -5.51 15.27
N ILE A 112 10.03 -4.36 14.75
CA ILE A 112 8.73 -3.77 15.14
C ILE A 112 7.62 -4.81 14.98
N HIS A 113 7.55 -5.49 13.83
CA HIS A 113 6.60 -6.57 13.57
C HIS A 113 6.66 -7.68 14.64
N SER A 114 7.86 -8.17 14.97
CA SER A 114 8.02 -9.23 15.99
C SER A 114 7.59 -8.77 17.37
N PHE A 115 7.78 -7.48 17.70
CA PHE A 115 7.35 -6.89 18.96
C PHE A 115 5.83 -6.79 19.04
N CYS A 116 5.20 -6.24 18.00
CA CYS A 116 3.74 -6.15 17.90
C CYS A 116 3.10 -7.55 17.94
N ALA A 117 3.64 -8.51 17.19
CA ALA A 117 3.14 -9.87 17.18
C ALA A 117 3.25 -10.54 18.56
N ARG A 118 4.33 -10.27 19.32
CA ARG A 118 4.43 -10.70 20.72
C ARG A 118 3.35 -10.08 21.60
N LEU A 119 3.13 -8.77 21.51
CA LEU A 119 2.09 -8.08 22.28
C LEU A 119 0.68 -8.63 22.00
N LEU A 120 0.39 -8.90 20.73
CA LEU A 120 -0.87 -9.51 20.31
C LEU A 120 -1.05 -10.92 20.91
N ARG A 121 0.02 -11.73 20.95
CA ARG A 121 0.00 -13.08 21.54
C ARG A 121 -0.09 -13.08 23.07
N GLU A 122 0.38 -12.02 23.75
CA GLU A 122 0.25 -11.89 25.20
C GLU A 122 -1.20 -11.59 25.64
N ARG A 123 -2.04 -11.01 24.76
CA ARG A 123 -3.43 -10.63 25.06
C ARG A 123 -4.43 -10.87 23.90
N PRO A 124 -4.52 -12.08 23.33
CA PRO A 124 -5.25 -12.35 22.08
C PRO A 124 -6.75 -12.00 22.15
N VAL A 125 -7.38 -12.25 23.30
CA VAL A 125 -8.81 -11.96 23.50
C VAL A 125 -9.10 -10.46 23.41
N LYS A 126 -8.22 -9.60 23.95
CA LYS A 126 -8.41 -8.14 23.91
C LYS A 126 -8.12 -7.55 22.54
N SER A 127 -7.21 -8.16 21.78
CA SER A 127 -6.85 -7.73 20.44
C SER A 127 -7.76 -8.31 19.35
N GLY A 128 -8.69 -9.20 19.68
CA GLY A 128 -9.60 -9.80 18.70
C GLY A 128 -8.92 -10.74 17.71
N VAL A 129 -7.69 -11.18 17.98
CA VAL A 129 -6.94 -12.10 17.11
C VAL A 129 -6.90 -13.51 17.69
N SER A 130 -6.87 -14.51 16.80
CA SER A 130 -6.66 -15.90 17.20
C SER A 130 -5.30 -16.07 17.89
N PRO A 131 -5.19 -16.82 19.00
CA PRO A 131 -3.89 -17.11 19.63
C PRO A 131 -2.87 -17.76 18.68
N GLY A 132 -3.36 -18.50 17.67
CA GLY A 132 -2.55 -19.19 16.68
C GLY A 132 -2.35 -18.42 15.38
N PHE A 133 -2.49 -17.09 15.37
CA PHE A 133 -2.34 -16.31 14.14
C PHE A 133 -0.91 -16.42 13.58
N THR A 134 -0.84 -16.53 12.26
CA THR A 134 0.38 -16.45 11.49
C THR A 134 0.46 -15.10 10.80
N GLU A 135 1.64 -14.52 10.77
CA GLU A 135 1.92 -13.34 9.95
C GLU A 135 1.89 -13.78 8.48
N LEU A 136 1.18 -13.02 7.64
CA LEU A 136 1.17 -13.24 6.20
C LEU A 136 2.43 -12.62 5.59
N ASP A 137 3.06 -13.34 4.67
CA ASP A 137 4.03 -12.73 3.76
C ASP A 137 3.32 -12.01 2.61
N ASP A 138 4.08 -11.22 1.84
CA ASP A 138 3.54 -10.38 0.76
C ASP A 138 2.76 -11.20 -0.29
N VAL A 139 3.18 -12.44 -0.56
CA VAL A 139 2.55 -13.33 -1.55
C VAL A 139 1.24 -13.88 -0.98
N GLN A 140 1.26 -14.34 0.27
CA GLN A 140 0.07 -14.85 0.96
C GLN A 140 -1.01 -13.78 1.12
N ASP A 141 -0.58 -12.54 1.41
CA ASP A 141 -1.44 -11.37 1.52
C ASP A 141 -2.07 -11.01 0.16
N GLU A 142 -1.29 -11.00 -0.92
CA GLU A 142 -1.80 -10.82 -2.28
C GLU A 142 -2.80 -11.90 -2.68
N GLU A 143 -2.49 -13.17 -2.43
CA GLU A 143 -3.42 -14.27 -2.69
C GLU A 143 -4.73 -14.14 -1.90
N LEU A 144 -4.65 -13.71 -0.64
CA LEU A 144 -5.81 -13.52 0.21
C LEU A 144 -6.71 -12.41 -0.34
N ARG A 145 -6.13 -11.27 -0.74
CA ARG A 145 -6.86 -10.18 -1.40
C ARG A 145 -7.53 -10.65 -2.68
N ASN A 146 -6.81 -11.36 -3.55
CA ASN A 146 -7.34 -11.86 -4.81
C ASN A 146 -8.46 -12.90 -4.62
N ARG A 147 -8.39 -13.72 -3.55
CA ARG A 147 -9.51 -14.61 -3.16
C ARG A 147 -10.70 -13.81 -2.67
N ALA A 148 -10.50 -12.88 -1.74
CA ALA A 148 -11.56 -12.05 -1.17
C ALA A 148 -12.31 -11.25 -2.25
N TRP A 149 -11.59 -10.67 -3.21
CA TRP A 149 -12.19 -9.96 -4.34
C TRP A 149 -13.08 -10.87 -5.18
N ARG A 150 -12.58 -12.06 -5.57
CA ARG A 150 -13.36 -13.02 -6.36
C ARG A 150 -14.61 -13.48 -5.63
N ASP A 151 -14.49 -13.79 -4.34
CA ASP A 151 -15.61 -14.25 -3.52
C ASP A 151 -16.66 -13.14 -3.35
N PHE A 152 -16.22 -11.89 -3.16
CA PHE A 152 -17.10 -10.72 -3.13
C PHE A 152 -17.88 -10.57 -4.45
N ILE A 153 -17.20 -10.61 -5.60
CA ILE A 153 -17.86 -10.48 -6.91
C ILE A 153 -18.87 -11.62 -7.17
N ALA A 154 -18.51 -12.85 -6.80
CA ALA A 154 -19.42 -13.99 -6.92
C ALA A 154 -20.68 -13.81 -6.05
N SER A 155 -20.48 -13.38 -4.80
CA SER A 155 -21.57 -13.11 -3.85
C SER A 155 -22.48 -11.97 -4.31
N ALA A 156 -21.91 -10.82 -4.70
CA ALA A 156 -22.66 -9.65 -5.15
C ALA A 156 -23.52 -9.95 -6.38
N ARG A 157 -22.98 -10.71 -7.34
CA ARG A 157 -23.74 -11.17 -8.51
C ARG A 157 -24.90 -12.09 -8.15
N SER A 158 -24.67 -13.05 -7.24
CA SER A 158 -25.71 -13.98 -6.79
C SER A 158 -26.82 -13.27 -6.01
N ALA A 159 -26.47 -12.19 -5.28
CA ALA A 159 -27.42 -11.40 -4.52
C ALA A 159 -28.23 -10.41 -5.38
N GLY A 160 -27.83 -10.18 -6.63
CA GLY A 160 -28.47 -9.16 -7.50
C GLY A 160 -28.19 -7.74 -7.01
N ASP A 161 -26.99 -7.49 -6.49
CA ASP A 161 -26.58 -6.20 -5.95
C ASP A 161 -26.77 -5.06 -6.95
N SER A 162 -27.50 -4.02 -6.56
CA SER A 162 -27.88 -2.91 -7.45
C SER A 162 -26.69 -2.04 -7.85
N GLU A 163 -25.68 -1.89 -6.98
CA GLU A 163 -24.47 -1.12 -7.26
C GLU A 163 -23.58 -1.86 -8.25
N MET A 164 -23.46 -3.19 -8.09
CA MET A 164 -22.77 -4.06 -9.04
C MET A 164 -23.43 -4.01 -10.43
N LEU A 165 -24.77 -4.04 -10.49
CA LEU A 165 -25.49 -3.91 -11.76
C LEU A 165 -25.31 -2.53 -12.39
N ALA A 166 -25.36 -1.45 -11.60
CA ALA A 166 -25.11 -0.10 -12.06
C ALA A 166 -23.68 0.08 -12.60
N LEU A 167 -22.68 -0.52 -11.94
CA LEU A 167 -21.29 -0.52 -12.40
C LEU A 167 -21.15 -1.23 -13.75
N LEU A 168 -21.75 -2.40 -13.92
CA LEU A 168 -21.72 -3.10 -15.22
C LEU A 168 -22.40 -2.29 -16.33
N ASP A 169 -23.43 -1.51 -15.99
CA ASP A 169 -24.11 -0.61 -16.92
C ASP A 169 -23.25 0.58 -17.35
N THR A 170 -22.20 0.95 -16.60
CA THR A 170 -21.20 1.95 -17.05
C THR A 170 -20.15 1.38 -18.00
N GLY A 171 -20.14 0.05 -18.23
CA GLY A 171 -19.13 -0.64 -19.01
C GLY A 171 -17.89 -1.03 -18.20
N VAL A 172 -17.81 -0.65 -16.92
CA VAL A 172 -16.74 -1.07 -16.01
C VAL A 172 -16.99 -2.52 -15.57
N ARG A 173 -16.01 -3.38 -15.80
CA ARG A 173 -16.05 -4.79 -15.38
C ARG A 173 -15.31 -4.94 -14.06
N PRO A 174 -15.65 -5.93 -13.22
CA PRO A 174 -14.97 -6.13 -11.93
C PRO A 174 -13.45 -6.22 -12.00
N HIS A 175 -12.88 -6.82 -13.05
CA HIS A 175 -11.42 -6.89 -13.21
C HIS A 175 -10.76 -5.51 -13.40
N ASP A 176 -11.50 -4.52 -13.92
CA ASP A 176 -10.98 -3.15 -14.12
C ASP A 176 -10.76 -2.45 -12.77
N LEU A 177 -11.44 -2.93 -11.71
CA LEU A 177 -11.33 -2.40 -10.35
C LEU A 177 -10.30 -3.13 -9.49
N GLU A 178 -9.70 -4.23 -9.94
CA GLU A 178 -8.67 -4.95 -9.18
C GLU A 178 -7.49 -4.07 -8.76
N PRO A 179 -6.94 -3.20 -9.62
CA PRO A 179 -5.87 -2.28 -9.21
C PRO A 179 -6.33 -1.27 -8.14
N ALA A 180 -7.56 -0.77 -8.26
CA ALA A 180 -8.14 0.16 -7.28
C ALA A 180 -8.37 -0.53 -5.93
N PHE A 181 -8.89 -1.76 -5.94
CA PHE A 181 -9.04 -2.59 -4.76
C PHE A 181 -7.70 -2.82 -4.04
N ALA A 182 -6.64 -3.14 -4.79
CA ALA A 182 -5.30 -3.29 -4.24
C ALA A 182 -4.77 -1.99 -3.59
N ILE A 183 -5.03 -0.83 -4.20
CA ILE A 183 -4.67 0.48 -3.64
C ILE A 183 -5.41 0.71 -2.32
N VAL A 184 -6.72 0.46 -2.27
CA VAL A 184 -7.51 0.63 -1.05
C VAL A 184 -7.01 -0.29 0.06
N CYS A 185 -6.75 -1.57 -0.23
CA CYS A 185 -6.20 -2.49 0.76
C CYS A 185 -4.81 -2.09 1.26
N GLY A 186 -3.96 -1.50 0.41
CA GLY A 186 -2.63 -1.05 0.79
C GLY A 186 -2.60 0.27 1.57
N ASN A 187 -3.72 0.98 1.65
CA ASN A 187 -3.83 2.30 2.27
C ASN A 187 -5.10 2.35 3.16
N GLU A 188 -5.21 1.40 4.08
CA GLU A 188 -6.39 1.24 4.96
C GLU A 188 -6.68 2.46 5.85
N ASP A 189 -5.67 3.31 6.08
CA ASP A 189 -5.74 4.54 6.85
C ASP A 189 -6.15 5.76 6.02
N VAL A 190 -6.34 5.60 4.71
CA VAL A 190 -6.75 6.66 3.78
C VAL A 190 -8.24 6.57 3.50
N GLU A 191 -8.95 7.67 3.73
CA GLU A 191 -10.33 7.81 3.26
C GLU A 191 -10.34 8.11 1.75
N PHE A 192 -11.05 7.28 0.99
CA PHE A 192 -11.28 7.46 -0.44
C PHE A 192 -12.71 7.97 -0.67
N PRO A 193 -12.96 9.29 -0.56
CA PRO A 193 -14.30 9.82 -0.77
C PRO A 193 -14.73 9.58 -2.21
N PRO A 194 -16.02 9.25 -2.44
CA PRO A 194 -16.55 9.18 -3.79
C PRO A 194 -16.42 10.55 -4.46
N GLY A 195 -16.22 10.55 -5.78
CA GLY A 195 -16.30 11.77 -6.56
C GLY A 195 -17.68 12.41 -6.44
N ASP A 196 -17.76 13.72 -6.61
CA ASP A 196 -18.98 14.54 -6.59
C ASP A 196 -19.67 14.63 -7.96
N ALA A 197 -19.20 13.86 -8.95
CA ALA A 197 -19.74 13.86 -10.29
C ALA A 197 -21.07 13.10 -10.36
N ASP A 198 -22.13 13.83 -10.68
CA ASP A 198 -23.43 13.25 -10.99
C ASP A 198 -23.38 12.43 -12.30
N CYS A 199 -24.28 11.45 -12.40
CA CYS A 199 -24.50 10.73 -13.65
C CYS A 199 -24.93 11.71 -14.77
N PRO A 200 -24.26 11.75 -15.93
CA PRO A 200 -24.55 12.73 -16.97
C PRO A 200 -25.92 12.48 -17.64
N ASP A 201 -26.67 13.55 -17.93
CA ASP A 201 -27.92 13.45 -18.71
C ASP A 201 -27.61 13.23 -20.20
N ALA A 202 -27.84 12.01 -20.67
CA ALA A 202 -27.49 11.60 -22.02
C ALA A 202 -28.54 11.98 -23.08
N ARG A 203 -29.73 12.49 -22.69
CA ARG A 203 -30.82 12.81 -23.64
C ARG A 203 -30.42 13.85 -24.68
N GLY A 204 -29.67 14.87 -24.25
CA GLY A 204 -29.17 15.92 -25.15
C GLY A 204 -28.18 15.37 -26.18
N ALA A 205 -27.24 14.54 -25.73
CA ALA A 205 -26.25 13.89 -26.59
C ALA A 205 -26.91 12.96 -27.62
N TRP A 206 -27.88 12.15 -27.20
CA TRP A 206 -28.64 11.30 -28.14
C TRP A 206 -29.39 12.12 -29.19
N LYS A 207 -30.06 13.21 -28.79
CA LYS A 207 -30.79 14.06 -29.74
C LYS A 207 -29.86 14.64 -30.81
N ALA A 208 -28.65 15.06 -30.42
CA ALA A 208 -27.65 15.56 -31.35
C ALA A 208 -27.12 14.45 -32.28
N LEU A 209 -26.82 13.28 -31.72
CA LEU A 209 -26.35 12.11 -32.46
C LEU A 209 -27.38 11.60 -33.46
N ASP A 210 -28.66 11.51 -33.09
CA ASP A 210 -29.75 11.12 -33.98
C ASP A 210 -29.94 12.12 -35.14
N ALA A 211 -29.86 13.42 -34.86
CA ALA A 211 -29.93 14.45 -35.90
C ALA A 211 -28.73 14.37 -36.87
N PHE A 212 -27.52 14.17 -36.34
CA PHE A 212 -26.31 13.96 -37.15
C PHE A 212 -26.45 12.71 -38.02
N TRP A 213 -26.87 11.59 -37.43
CA TRP A 213 -27.01 10.32 -38.13
C TRP A 213 -28.03 10.40 -39.26
N LYS A 214 -29.20 11.01 -39.03
CA LYS A 214 -30.22 11.23 -40.08
C LYS A 214 -29.67 12.03 -41.27
N LYS A 215 -28.88 13.06 -40.99
CA LYS A 215 -28.24 13.87 -42.04
C LYS A 215 -27.19 13.07 -42.80
N LEU A 216 -26.36 12.31 -42.08
CA LEU A 216 -25.32 11.48 -42.68
C LEU A 216 -25.93 10.36 -43.53
N GLU A 217 -26.97 9.68 -43.03
CA GLU A 217 -27.65 8.59 -43.71
C GLU A 217 -28.22 9.00 -45.07
N GLY A 218 -28.70 10.24 -45.20
CA GLY A 218 -29.15 10.81 -46.47
C GLY A 218 -28.02 11.11 -47.48
N LEU A 219 -26.76 11.17 -47.02
CA LEU A 219 -25.58 11.41 -47.84
C LEU A 219 -24.78 10.12 -48.14
N LEU A 220 -25.01 9.06 -47.37
CA LEU A 220 -24.30 7.79 -47.55
C LEU A 220 -24.74 7.10 -48.86
N PRO A 221 -23.82 6.42 -49.56
CA PRO A 221 -24.17 5.56 -50.69
C PRO A 221 -25.18 4.48 -50.29
N ALA A 222 -25.96 4.01 -51.26
CA ALA A 222 -26.97 2.96 -51.04
C ALA A 222 -26.37 1.65 -50.50
N ARG A 223 -25.09 1.37 -50.80
CA ARG A 223 -24.35 0.23 -50.29
C ARG A 223 -22.98 0.67 -49.78
N LEU A 224 -22.68 0.32 -48.54
CA LEU A 224 -21.33 0.47 -47.97
C LEU A 224 -20.55 -0.78 -48.34
N ASP A 225 -19.57 -0.65 -49.22
CA ASP A 225 -18.73 -1.77 -49.64
C ASP A 225 -17.80 -2.21 -48.51
N ASP A 226 -17.57 -3.52 -48.37
CA ASP A 226 -16.77 -4.04 -47.27
C ASP A 226 -15.29 -3.71 -47.43
N ASP A 227 -14.85 -3.53 -48.67
CA ASP A 227 -13.49 -3.14 -49.06
C ASP A 227 -13.29 -1.62 -49.17
N ALA A 228 -14.30 -0.81 -48.80
CA ALA A 228 -14.20 0.64 -48.86
C ALA A 228 -13.15 1.17 -47.87
N THR A 229 -12.17 1.94 -48.38
CA THR A 229 -11.12 2.58 -47.57
C THR A 229 -11.55 3.89 -46.93
N CYS A 230 -12.81 4.30 -47.11
CA CYS A 230 -13.33 5.53 -46.54
C CYS A 230 -13.66 5.34 -45.05
N LYS A 231 -12.89 5.99 -44.17
CA LYS A 231 -13.04 5.92 -42.71
C LYS A 231 -14.46 6.24 -42.23
N ILE A 232 -15.11 7.24 -42.85
CA ILE A 232 -16.49 7.62 -42.49
C ILE A 232 -17.49 6.52 -42.84
N GLN A 233 -17.30 5.79 -43.94
CA GLN A 233 -18.19 4.68 -44.30
C GLN A 233 -17.97 3.47 -43.40
N SER A 234 -16.72 3.19 -43.02
CA SER A 234 -16.39 2.16 -42.03
C SER A 234 -17.04 2.47 -40.68
N ALA A 235 -16.85 3.69 -40.16
CA ALA A 235 -17.47 4.15 -38.92
C ALA A 235 -19.00 4.12 -38.99
N ALA A 236 -19.60 4.55 -40.12
CA ALA A 236 -21.04 4.48 -40.32
C ALA A 236 -21.59 3.05 -40.32
N ARG A 237 -20.84 2.08 -40.86
CA ARG A 237 -21.22 0.67 -40.84
C ARG A 237 -21.19 0.10 -39.43
N GLU A 238 -20.13 0.37 -38.68
CA GLU A 238 -19.96 -0.06 -37.29
C GLU A 238 -21.03 0.56 -36.39
N PHE A 239 -21.21 1.88 -36.47
CA PHE A 239 -22.26 2.62 -35.78
C PHE A 239 -23.67 2.07 -36.08
N ARG A 240 -23.99 1.83 -37.36
CA ARG A 240 -25.30 1.28 -37.77
C ARG A 240 -25.53 -0.12 -37.19
N GLY A 241 -24.48 -0.93 -37.14
CA GLY A 241 -24.51 -2.26 -36.53
C GLY A 241 -24.82 -2.18 -35.04
N GLU A 242 -24.06 -1.36 -34.31
CA GLU A 242 -24.22 -1.21 -32.86
C GLU A 242 -25.55 -0.57 -32.49
N LEU A 243 -25.98 0.49 -33.20
CA LEU A 243 -27.25 1.17 -32.97
C LEU A 243 -28.45 0.21 -33.06
N ARG A 244 -28.40 -0.80 -33.95
CA ARG A 244 -29.44 -1.84 -34.03
C ARG A 244 -29.51 -2.69 -32.77
N VAL A 245 -28.37 -3.01 -32.17
CA VAL A 245 -28.26 -3.85 -30.96
C VAL A 245 -28.72 -3.07 -29.73
N VAL A 246 -28.30 -1.81 -29.61
CA VAL A 246 -28.50 -1.04 -28.37
C VAL A 246 -29.75 -0.16 -28.35
N ARG A 247 -30.62 -0.26 -29.37
CA ARG A 247 -31.81 0.60 -29.54
C ARG A 247 -32.73 0.70 -28.31
N LYS A 248 -32.79 -0.33 -27.46
CA LYS A 248 -33.60 -0.36 -26.23
C LYS A 248 -32.90 0.21 -24.99
N LYS A 249 -31.63 0.60 -25.10
CA LYS A 249 -30.75 1.06 -24.01
C LYS A 249 -30.23 2.49 -24.21
N LEU A 250 -30.86 3.26 -25.09
CA LEU A 250 -30.47 4.64 -25.43
C LEU A 250 -30.76 5.64 -24.30
N ASP A 251 -31.36 5.20 -23.21
CA ASP A 251 -31.50 5.95 -21.96
C ASP A 251 -30.21 5.92 -21.11
N ARG A 252 -29.30 4.99 -21.39
CA ARG A 252 -28.07 4.79 -20.61
C ARG A 252 -26.93 5.66 -21.14
N PRO A 253 -26.29 6.50 -20.30
CA PRO A 253 -25.19 7.36 -20.74
C PRO A 253 -24.01 6.60 -21.35
N ALA A 254 -23.61 5.46 -20.78
CA ALA A 254 -22.52 4.65 -21.32
C ALA A 254 -22.82 4.08 -22.72
N THR A 255 -24.08 3.75 -23.00
CA THR A 255 -24.49 3.31 -24.35
C THR A 255 -24.35 4.42 -25.37
N ILE A 256 -24.72 5.66 -25.01
CA ILE A 256 -24.55 6.81 -25.89
C ILE A 256 -23.08 7.18 -26.05
N ALA A 257 -22.28 7.09 -24.98
CA ALA A 257 -20.84 7.31 -25.04
C ALA A 257 -20.16 6.35 -26.03
N ALA A 258 -20.43 5.04 -25.92
CA ALA A 258 -19.93 4.03 -26.85
C ALA A 258 -20.33 4.32 -28.31
N LEU A 259 -21.58 4.75 -28.54
CA LEU A 259 -22.03 5.15 -29.88
C LEU A 259 -21.30 6.39 -30.43
N LEU A 260 -20.90 7.33 -29.56
CA LEU A 260 -20.16 8.53 -29.94
C LEU A 260 -18.69 8.22 -30.27
N GLU A 261 -18.08 7.22 -29.63
CA GLU A 261 -16.69 6.82 -29.87
C GLU A 261 -16.42 6.43 -31.33
N HIS A 262 -17.40 5.87 -32.05
CA HIS A 262 -17.31 5.61 -33.50
C HIS A 262 -16.96 6.85 -34.33
N TRP A 263 -17.34 8.02 -33.83
CA TRP A 263 -17.16 9.30 -34.50
C TRP A 263 -15.96 10.09 -33.97
N ASP A 264 -15.23 9.57 -32.98
CA ASP A 264 -13.95 10.13 -32.54
C ASP A 264 -12.82 9.74 -33.50
N CYS A 265 -13.00 10.09 -34.77
CA CYS A 265 -12.05 9.83 -35.82
C CYS A 265 -11.79 11.08 -36.68
N LYS A 266 -10.59 11.17 -37.24
CA LYS A 266 -10.30 12.21 -38.26
C LYS A 266 -11.18 11.94 -39.48
N SER A 267 -12.07 12.88 -39.77
CA SER A 267 -13.04 12.79 -40.87
C SER A 267 -12.37 12.93 -42.24
N THR A 268 -11.72 11.87 -42.71
CA THR A 268 -11.15 11.80 -44.05
C THR A 268 -12.14 11.14 -45.00
N ILE A 269 -12.68 11.94 -45.92
CA ILE A 269 -13.60 11.49 -46.97
C ILE A 269 -12.78 11.17 -48.22
N VAL A 270 -13.08 10.03 -48.84
CA VAL A 270 -12.47 9.62 -50.11
C VAL A 270 -13.59 9.63 -51.15
N GLN A 271 -13.61 10.66 -52.00
CA GLN A 271 -14.70 10.97 -52.94
C GLN A 271 -15.07 9.80 -53.85
N LYS A 272 -14.11 8.94 -54.22
CA LYS A 272 -14.34 7.71 -55.01
C LYS A 272 -15.46 6.82 -54.44
N TRP A 273 -15.64 6.83 -53.13
CA TRP A 273 -16.60 5.98 -52.44
C TRP A 273 -17.94 6.67 -52.20
N TRP A 274 -18.09 7.94 -52.55
CA TRP A 274 -19.32 8.70 -52.37
C TRP A 274 -19.92 8.99 -53.74
N ASP A 275 -21.03 8.33 -54.05
CA ASP A 275 -21.68 8.45 -55.36
C ASP A 275 -22.13 9.91 -55.57
N GLY A 276 -21.53 10.57 -56.56
CA GLY A 276 -21.89 11.92 -56.97
C GLY A 276 -23.25 11.94 -57.67
N SER A 277 -24.34 11.96 -56.90
CA SER A 277 -25.68 12.18 -57.44
C SER A 277 -26.53 12.95 -56.44
N THR A 278 -26.36 14.27 -56.52
CA THR A 278 -27.25 15.42 -56.23
C THR A 278 -26.39 16.53 -55.60
N ALA A 279 -26.38 17.79 -56.00
CA ALA A 279 -26.82 18.54 -57.17
C ALA A 279 -26.21 19.95 -56.96
N GLU A 280 -25.96 20.69 -58.05
CA GLU A 280 -25.66 22.12 -58.00
C GLU A 280 -26.75 22.87 -57.19
N THR A 281 -26.39 23.57 -56.11
CA THR A 281 -26.36 25.04 -55.92
C THR A 281 -26.10 25.35 -54.44
#